data_AF-A0A444U800-F1
#
_entry.id   AF-A0A444U800-F1
#
_cell.length_a   1.000
_cell.length_b   1.000
_cell.length_c   1.000
_cell.angle_alpha   90.00
_cell.angle_beta   90.00
_cell.angle_gamma   90.00
#
_symmetry.space_group_name_H-M   'P 1'
#
loop_
_entity.id
_entity.type
_entity.pdbx_description
1 polymer ?
#
loop_
_entity_poly.entity_id
_entity_poly.type
_entity_poly.pdbx_seq_one_letter_code
_entity_poly.pdbx_strand_id
1 'polypeptide(L)'
;IIKMEHESYGIQVNGNSVHHVNMSLYQAKMKIRKPKWNIKASEMSRKTFNPIRAIVDSMNVEPNPSKNMIALSIGDPTIFGNLPTDDSVLQAMKEAIDSKRFNGYAPAIAHSLTLSSCCNNLMKVRPKKAKIERFYHPRGCTRNDVV
;
A
#
# COMPACT_ATOMS: atom_id res chain seq x y z
N ILE A 1 -23.17 -13.78 9.85
CA ILE A 1 -23.51 -12.52 9.14
C ILE A 1 -23.48 -11.41 10.18
N ILE A 2 -22.38 -10.66 10.27
CA ILE A 2 -22.20 -9.61 11.27
C ILE A 2 -22.76 -8.30 10.69
N LYS A 3 -23.83 -7.78 11.29
CA LYS A 3 -24.34 -6.43 11.01
C LYS A 3 -23.39 -5.45 11.69
N MET A 4 -22.67 -4.65 10.91
CA MET A 4 -21.86 -3.54 11.42
C MET A 4 -22.75 -2.30 11.54
N GLU A 5 -23.14 -1.94 12.75
CA GLU A 5 -23.83 -0.69 13.03
C GLU A 5 -22.85 0.49 12.87
N HIS A 6 -23.30 1.53 12.17
CA HIS A 6 -22.51 2.72 11.84
C HIS A 6 -22.50 3.70 13.02
N GLU A 7 -21.55 3.56 13.96
CA GLU A 7 -21.23 4.66 14.87
C GLU A 7 -20.37 5.70 14.16
N SER A 8 -20.86 6.95 14.17
CA SER A 8 -20.26 8.08 13.47
C SER A 8 -19.38 8.86 14.42
N TYR A 9 -18.05 8.70 14.33
CA TYR A 9 -17.10 9.48 15.12
C TYR A 9 -16.99 10.91 14.57
N GLY A 10 -17.34 11.91 15.38
CA GLY A 10 -17.25 13.33 15.02
C GLY A 10 -15.99 13.98 15.59
N ILE A 11 -15.15 14.59 14.74
CA ILE A 11 -13.98 15.39 15.16
C ILE A 11 -14.34 16.88 15.04
N GLN A 12 -14.13 17.66 16.11
CA GLN A 12 -14.32 19.11 16.13
C GLN A 12 -12.98 19.83 15.88
N VAL A 13 -12.96 20.75 14.91
CA VAL A 13 -11.84 21.67 14.67
C VAL A 13 -12.33 23.12 14.71
N ASN A 14 -11.60 23.98 15.42
CA ASN A 14 -11.99 25.35 15.74
C ASN A 14 -11.09 26.33 14.95
N GLY A 15 -11.66 27.07 13.99
CA GLY A 15 -10.94 28.07 13.19
C GLY A 15 -11.70 29.39 13.14
N ASN A 16 -11.12 30.45 13.70
CA ASN A 16 -11.64 31.81 13.69
C ASN A 16 -11.04 32.60 12.52
N SER A 17 -11.88 33.10 11.61
CA SER A 17 -11.54 34.19 10.69
C SER A 17 -12.66 35.22 10.69
N VAL A 18 -12.35 36.45 11.11
CA VAL A 18 -13.30 37.57 11.24
C VAL A 18 -13.17 38.49 10.03
N HIS A 19 -14.24 38.64 9.25
CA HIS A 19 -14.40 39.77 8.33
C HIS A 19 -15.68 40.54 8.71
N HIS A 20 -15.52 41.79 9.10
CA HIS A 20 -16.61 42.71 9.44
C HIS A 20 -17.24 43.28 8.17
N VAL A 21 -18.54 43.05 7.97
CA VAL A 21 -19.38 43.89 7.10
C VAL A 21 -20.69 44.14 7.83
N ASN A 22 -21.05 45.41 7.97
CA ASN A 22 -22.21 45.91 8.71
C ASN A 22 -23.45 45.88 7.81
N MET A 23 -24.47 45.09 8.14
CA MET A 23 -25.80 45.20 7.53
C MET A 23 -26.87 44.89 8.57
N SER A 24 -27.66 45.92 8.87
CA SER A 24 -28.70 45.94 9.89
C SER A 24 -30.05 45.48 9.35
N LEU A 25 -30.77 44.73 10.21
CA LEU A 25 -32.23 44.49 10.24
C LEU A 25 -32.85 43.58 9.16
N TYR A 26 -32.95 42.28 9.47
CA TYR A 26 -34.20 41.48 9.50
C TYR A 26 -33.90 40.19 10.29
N GLN A 27 -34.33 40.11 11.55
CA GLN A 27 -34.12 38.93 12.41
C GLN A 27 -35.09 37.80 12.04
N ALA A 28 -34.82 37.12 10.93
CA ALA A 28 -35.28 35.74 10.77
C ALA A 28 -34.26 34.84 11.48
N LYS A 29 -34.65 34.16 12.56
CA LYS A 29 -33.84 33.12 13.22
C LYS A 29 -33.65 31.92 12.29
N MET A 30 -32.83 32.07 11.25
CA MET A 30 -32.33 30.93 10.51
C MET A 30 -31.30 30.23 11.40
N LYS A 31 -31.66 29.07 11.95
CA LYS A 31 -30.67 28.16 12.55
C LYS A 31 -29.69 27.78 11.45
N ILE A 32 -28.54 28.46 11.40
CA ILE A 32 -27.40 28.07 10.57
C ILE A 32 -27.00 26.67 11.04
N ARG A 33 -27.47 25.64 10.32
CA ARG A 33 -27.02 24.27 10.53
C ARG A 33 -25.56 24.24 10.08
N LYS A 34 -24.64 24.19 11.04
CA LYS A 34 -23.22 23.94 10.73
C LYS A 34 -23.18 22.69 9.85
N PRO A 35 -22.59 22.71 8.64
CA PRO A 35 -22.52 21.54 7.79
C PRO A 35 -21.78 20.43 8.56
N LYS A 36 -22.49 19.34 8.87
CA LYS A 36 -21.89 18.15 9.48
C LYS A 36 -21.14 17.43 8.37
N TRP A 37 -19.82 17.29 8.51
CA TRP A 37 -19.01 16.50 7.59
C TRP A 37 -19.51 15.06 7.56
N ASN A 38 -20.00 14.61 6.40
CA ASN A 38 -20.49 13.26 6.16
C ASN A 38 -19.61 12.58 5.10
N ILE A 39 -18.34 12.37 5.44
CA ILE A 39 -17.38 11.69 4.57
C ILE A 39 -17.51 10.18 4.81
N LYS A 40 -17.89 9.43 3.78
CA LYS A 40 -17.94 7.96 3.81
C LYS A 40 -16.80 7.38 3.00
N ALA A 41 -16.32 6.21 3.40
CA ALA A 41 -15.37 5.43 2.62
C ALA A 41 -15.94 5.10 1.23
N SER A 42 -15.08 4.91 0.22
CA SER A 42 -15.53 4.48 -1.11
C SER A 42 -15.99 3.02 -1.07
N GLU A 43 -16.87 2.62 -1.98
CA GLU A 43 -17.26 1.22 -2.09
C GLU A 43 -16.08 0.30 -2.41
N MET A 44 -15.17 0.75 -3.28
CA MET A 44 -13.94 0.03 -3.62
C MET A 44 -13.08 -0.25 -2.38
N SER A 45 -12.91 0.75 -1.51
CA SER A 45 -12.13 0.59 -0.27
C SER A 45 -12.76 -0.43 0.69
N ARG A 46 -14.09 -0.43 0.82
CA ARG A 46 -14.80 -1.39 1.68
C ARG A 46 -14.73 -2.82 1.16
N LYS A 47 -14.62 -3.01 -0.15
CA LYS A 47 -14.50 -4.34 -0.79
C LYS A 47 -13.06 -4.84 -0.87
N THR A 48 -12.07 -4.00 -0.57
CA THR A 48 -10.65 -4.39 -0.58
C THR A 48 -10.35 -5.12 0.72
N PHE A 49 -10.29 -6.46 0.66
CA PHE A 49 -10.14 -7.31 1.83
C PHE A 49 -9.10 -8.40 1.58
N ASN A 50 -8.17 -8.60 2.52
CA ASN A 50 -7.19 -9.67 2.48
C ASN A 50 -7.62 -10.78 3.47
N PRO A 51 -8.12 -11.92 2.98
CA PRO A 51 -8.64 -12.98 3.85
C PRO A 51 -7.55 -13.64 4.72
N ILE A 52 -6.30 -13.69 4.25
CA ILE A 52 -5.19 -14.25 5.02
C ILE A 52 -4.92 -13.37 6.23
N ARG A 53 -4.79 -12.05 6.04
CA ARG A 53 -4.59 -11.11 7.14
C ARG A 53 -5.76 -11.11 8.12
N ALA A 54 -6.98 -11.22 7.63
CA ALA A 54 -8.14 -11.30 8.51
C ALA A 54 -8.10 -12.49 9.46
N ILE A 55 -7.54 -13.63 9.02
CA ILE A 55 -7.41 -14.83 9.86
C ILE A 55 -6.17 -14.75 10.74
N VAL A 56 -5.00 -14.47 10.16
CA VAL A 56 -3.72 -14.45 10.87
C VAL A 56 -3.70 -13.35 11.94
N ASP A 57 -4.17 -12.14 11.62
CA ASP A 57 -4.17 -11.01 12.56
C ASP A 57 -5.24 -11.18 13.67
N SER A 58 -6.29 -11.99 13.44
CA SER A 58 -7.35 -12.26 14.43
C SER A 58 -7.12 -13.51 15.27
N MET A 59 -6.04 -14.26 15.00
CA MET A 59 -5.72 -15.50 15.69
C MET A 59 -5.08 -15.18 17.05
N ASN A 60 -5.89 -15.15 18.10
CA ASN A 60 -5.38 -15.08 19.47
C ASN A 60 -5.08 -16.49 19.98
N VAL A 61 -3.88 -16.99 19.69
CA VAL A 61 -3.38 -18.26 20.22
C VAL A 61 -2.49 -17.94 21.41
N GLU A 62 -2.91 -18.36 22.61
CA GLU A 62 -1.98 -18.39 23.75
C GLU A 62 -0.93 -19.47 23.48
N PRO A 63 0.34 -19.11 23.26
CA PRO A 63 1.39 -20.09 23.03
C PRO A 63 1.58 -20.93 24.29
N ASN A 64 1.94 -22.20 24.11
CA ASN A 64 2.31 -23.04 25.23
C ASN A 64 3.55 -22.43 25.93
N PRO A 65 3.51 -22.13 27.24
CA PRO A 65 4.62 -21.49 27.94
C PRO A 65 5.90 -22.34 28.00
N SER A 66 5.79 -23.66 27.78
CA SER A 66 6.92 -24.60 27.77
C SER A 66 7.56 -24.82 26.40
N LYS A 67 6.94 -24.32 25.31
CA LYS A 67 7.41 -24.57 23.95
C LYS A 67 7.40 -23.29 23.12
N ASN A 68 8.51 -23.05 22.42
CA ASN A 68 8.60 -21.93 21.51
C ASN A 68 7.60 -22.08 20.36
N MET A 69 6.92 -20.98 20.03
CA MET A 69 6.02 -20.91 18.87
C MET A 69 6.83 -21.03 17.57
N ILE A 70 6.37 -21.87 16.65
CA ILE A 70 6.91 -21.99 15.29
C ILE A 70 5.86 -21.45 14.31
N ALA A 71 6.15 -20.31 13.68
CA ALA A 71 5.22 -19.66 12.78
C ALA A 71 5.30 -20.24 11.35
N LEU A 72 4.42 -21.19 11.03
CA LEU A 72 4.32 -21.81 9.69
C LEU A 72 3.38 -21.06 8.72
N SER A 73 2.60 -20.10 9.23
CA SER A 73 1.60 -19.36 8.45
C SER A 73 2.16 -18.13 7.73
N ILE A 74 3.46 -17.84 7.90
CA ILE A 74 4.12 -16.66 7.34
C ILE A 74 4.79 -17.05 6.01
N GLY A 75 4.41 -16.38 4.93
CA GLY A 75 4.97 -16.62 3.59
C GLY A 75 6.23 -15.81 3.26
N ASP A 76 6.83 -15.13 4.23
CA ASP A 76 8.07 -14.37 4.07
C ASP A 76 9.29 -15.31 4.23
N PRO A 77 10.07 -15.56 3.16
CA PRO A 77 11.22 -16.46 3.23
C PRO A 77 12.39 -15.91 4.05
N THR A 78 12.39 -14.61 4.38
CA THR A 78 13.52 -13.95 5.06
C THR A 78 13.45 -14.05 6.59
N ILE A 79 12.30 -14.43 7.15
CA ILE A 79 12.04 -14.34 8.61
C ILE A 79 12.95 -15.24 9.46
N PHE A 80 13.43 -16.35 8.91
CA PHE A 80 14.30 -17.29 9.61
C PHE A 80 15.79 -17.09 9.31
N GLY A 81 16.16 -16.19 8.39
CA GLY A 81 17.55 -15.88 8.04
C GLY A 81 18.33 -17.00 7.34
N ASN A 82 17.71 -18.17 7.11
CA ASN A 82 18.33 -19.31 6.43
C ASN A 82 18.39 -19.17 4.91
N LEU A 83 17.68 -18.19 4.35
CA LEU A 83 17.65 -17.89 2.91
C LEU A 83 18.07 -16.44 2.66
N PRO A 84 19.37 -16.12 2.78
CA PRO A 84 19.87 -14.78 2.49
C PRO A 84 19.84 -14.47 0.99
N THR A 85 19.75 -13.18 0.68
CA THR A 85 19.91 -12.68 -0.69
C THR A 85 21.36 -12.85 -1.16
N ASP A 86 21.57 -13.11 -2.45
CA ASP A 86 22.88 -13.23 -3.07
C ASP A 86 23.72 -11.93 -2.98
N ASP A 87 25.03 -12.08 -2.74
CA ASP A 87 25.95 -10.96 -2.54
C ASP A 87 26.04 -10.02 -3.76
N SER A 88 25.87 -10.55 -4.99
CA SER A 88 25.88 -9.72 -6.20
C SER A 88 24.73 -8.73 -6.23
N VAL A 89 23.57 -9.11 -5.68
CA VAL A 89 22.39 -8.24 -5.58
C VAL A 89 22.63 -7.14 -4.55
N LEU A 90 23.21 -7.51 -3.39
CA LEU A 90 23.57 -6.55 -2.35
C LEU A 90 24.58 -5.52 -2.86
N GLN A 91 25.59 -5.98 -3.59
CA GLN A 91 26.62 -5.12 -4.16
C GLN A 91 26.06 -4.17 -5.23
N ALA A 92 25.24 -4.69 -6.16
CA ALA A 92 24.58 -3.87 -7.17
C ALA A 92 23.69 -2.77 -6.55
N MET A 93 23.01 -3.06 -5.44
CA MET A 93 22.19 -2.07 -4.74
C MET A 93 23.06 -0.97 -4.09
N LYS A 94 24.18 -1.34 -3.46
CA LYS A 94 25.14 -0.37 -2.90
C LYS A 94 25.68 0.56 -3.99
N GLU A 95 26.12 0.01 -5.11
CA GLU A 95 26.62 0.78 -6.25
C GLU A 95 25.58 1.74 -6.83
N ALA A 96 24.32 1.29 -6.94
CA ALA A 96 23.23 2.13 -7.41
C ALA A 96 23.01 3.34 -6.48
N ILE A 97 23.02 3.12 -5.16
CA ILE A 97 22.88 4.17 -4.14
C ILE A 97 24.08 5.13 -4.19
N ASP A 98 25.29 4.60 -4.15
CA ASP A 98 26.53 5.37 -4.11
C ASP A 98 26.72 6.23 -5.37
N SER A 99 26.26 5.73 -6.53
CA SER A 99 26.31 6.47 -7.78
C SER A 99 25.43 7.73 -7.78
N LYS A 100 24.36 7.76 -6.98
CA LYS A 100 23.30 8.81 -6.96
C LYS A 100 22.61 9.04 -8.32
N ARG A 101 22.82 8.17 -9.31
CA ARG A 101 22.32 8.34 -10.69
C ARG A 101 20.87 7.89 -10.87
N PHE A 102 20.35 7.10 -9.94
CA PHE A 102 19.05 6.43 -10.06
C PHE A 102 18.00 6.97 -9.07
N ASN A 103 18.22 8.17 -8.52
CA ASN A 103 17.32 8.78 -7.52
C ASN A 103 16.18 9.61 -8.14
N GLY A 104 16.20 9.81 -9.47
CA GLY A 104 15.17 10.56 -10.19
C GLY A 104 13.94 9.71 -10.54
N TYR A 105 12.91 10.34 -11.11
CA TYR A 105 11.76 9.62 -11.63
C TYR A 105 12.13 8.79 -12.85
N ALA A 106 11.93 7.47 -12.74
CA ALA A 106 11.99 6.56 -13.88
C ALA A 106 10.72 6.70 -14.74
N PRO A 107 10.78 6.30 -16.02
CA PRO A 107 9.58 6.12 -16.84
C PRO A 107 8.57 5.20 -16.13
N ALA A 108 7.27 5.40 -16.37
CA ALA A 108 6.22 4.60 -15.73
C ALA A 108 6.41 3.09 -15.93
N ILE A 109 6.99 2.70 -17.06
CA ILE A 109 7.29 1.32 -17.45
C ILE A 109 8.60 0.75 -16.88
N ALA A 110 9.47 1.61 -16.31
CA ALA A 110 10.88 1.44 -15.92
C ALA A 110 11.95 1.79 -16.97
N HIS A 111 13.19 1.89 -16.48
CA HIS A 111 14.40 2.10 -17.27
C HIS A 111 14.62 0.96 -18.29
N SER A 112 15.07 1.33 -19.49
CA SER A 112 15.35 0.40 -20.59
C SER A 112 16.33 -0.72 -20.19
N LEU A 113 17.36 -0.41 -19.40
CA LEU A 113 18.32 -1.39 -18.89
C LEU A 113 17.66 -2.47 -18.02
N THR A 114 16.71 -2.09 -17.15
CA THR A 114 15.95 -3.01 -16.31
C THR A 114 15.10 -3.95 -17.17
N LEU A 115 14.38 -3.40 -18.15
CA LEU A 115 13.51 -4.17 -19.05
C LEU A 115 14.32 -5.14 -19.93
N SER A 116 15.45 -4.69 -20.48
CA SER A 116 16.36 -5.53 -21.27
C SER A 116 16.92 -6.68 -20.43
N SER A 117 17.37 -6.41 -19.21
CA SER A 117 17.90 -7.43 -18.30
C SER A 117 16.84 -8.48 -17.95
N CYS A 118 15.61 -8.06 -17.68
CA CYS A 118 14.49 -8.95 -17.40
C CYS A 118 14.14 -9.83 -18.61
N CYS A 119 14.09 -9.24 -19.81
CA CYS A 119 13.86 -9.97 -21.06
C CYS A 119 14.97 -11.00 -21.32
N ASN A 120 16.25 -10.62 -21.14
CA ASN A 120 17.39 -11.51 -21.30
C ASN A 120 17.35 -12.69 -20.32
N ASN A 121 16.97 -12.44 -19.06
CA ASN A 121 16.82 -13.51 -18.08
C ASN A 121 15.66 -14.44 -18.47
N LEU A 122 14.51 -13.89 -18.88
CA LEU A 122 13.39 -14.71 -19.33
C LEU A 122 13.72 -15.50 -20.60
N MET A 123 14.54 -14.98 -21.51
CA MET A 123 14.98 -15.73 -22.70
C MET A 123 15.72 -17.02 -22.32
N LYS A 124 16.53 -17.00 -21.25
CA LYS A 124 17.26 -18.18 -20.77
C LYS A 124 16.33 -19.29 -20.26
N VAL A 125 15.20 -18.91 -19.66
CA VAL A 125 14.27 -19.86 -19.01
C VAL A 125 13.08 -20.22 -19.92
N ARG A 126 12.59 -19.27 -20.72
CA ARG A 126 11.38 -19.34 -21.55
C ARG A 126 11.52 -18.51 -22.84
N PRO A 127 12.30 -18.97 -23.83
CA PRO A 127 12.62 -18.19 -25.03
C PRO A 127 11.40 -17.79 -25.87
N LYS A 128 10.39 -18.66 -25.97
CA LYS A 128 9.17 -18.39 -26.77
C LYS A 128 8.27 -17.28 -26.19
N LYS A 129 8.48 -16.86 -24.93
CA LYS A 129 7.64 -15.85 -24.26
C LYS A 129 8.33 -14.49 -24.08
N ALA A 130 9.61 -14.37 -24.41
CA ALA A 130 10.38 -13.16 -24.16
C ALA A 130 10.31 -12.21 -25.37
N LYS A 131 9.51 -11.15 -25.25
CA LYS A 131 9.55 -9.97 -26.13
C LYS A 131 9.62 -8.73 -25.25
N ILE A 132 10.60 -7.86 -25.48
CA ILE A 132 10.87 -6.70 -24.60
C ILE A 132 9.66 -5.76 -24.47
N GLU A 133 8.88 -5.61 -25.54
CA GLU A 133 7.65 -4.81 -25.60
C GLU A 133 6.54 -5.32 -24.67
N ARG A 134 6.66 -6.55 -24.17
CA ARG A 134 5.70 -7.17 -23.24
C ARG A 134 6.12 -7.04 -21.77
N PHE A 135 7.21 -6.32 -21.50
CA PHE A 135 7.69 -6.12 -20.14
C PHE A 135 7.31 -4.75 -19.58
N TYR A 136 6.90 -4.78 -18.33
CA TYR A 136 6.63 -3.64 -17.47
C TYR A 136 7.19 -3.96 -16.09
N HIS A 137 7.72 -2.97 -15.37
CA HIS A 137 8.23 -3.16 -14.01
C HIS A 137 7.22 -2.68 -12.95
N PRO A 138 6.45 -3.60 -12.35
CA PRO A 138 5.49 -3.27 -11.30
C PRO A 138 6.16 -3.05 -9.94
N ARG A 139 5.43 -2.40 -9.02
CA ARG A 139 5.80 -2.36 -7.60
C ARG A 139 5.46 -3.69 -6.93
N GLY A 140 6.32 -4.68 -7.15
CA GLY A 140 6.12 -6.05 -6.68
C GLY A 140 5.05 -6.82 -7.46
N CYS A 141 4.97 -8.13 -7.21
CA CYS A 141 4.06 -9.02 -7.94
C CYS A 141 2.57 -8.70 -7.70
N THR A 142 2.22 -8.23 -6.49
CA THR A 142 0.83 -7.90 -6.12
C THR A 142 0.18 -6.83 -6.98
N ARG A 143 0.98 -5.99 -7.64
CA ARG A 143 0.48 -4.92 -8.52
C ARG A 143 0.11 -5.43 -9.91
N ASN A 144 0.61 -6.59 -10.34
CA ASN A 144 0.34 -7.14 -11.68
C ASN A 144 -1.10 -7.62 -11.86
N ASP A 145 -1.77 -8.01 -10.78
CA ASP A 145 -3.10 -8.62 -10.83
C ASP A 145 -4.24 -7.59 -10.71
N VAL A 146 -3.93 -6.29 -10.75
CA VAL A 146 -4.88 -5.18 -10.51
C VAL A 146 -5.34 -4.51 -11.81
N VAL A 147 -5.44 -5.26 -12.91
CA VAL A 147 -5.96 -4.77 -14.20
C VAL A 147 -7.11 -5.65 -14.67
#